data_AF-A0A1H9AP04-F1
#
_entry.id   AF-A0A1H9AP04-F1
#
_cell.length_a   1.000
_cell.length_b   1.000
_cell.length_c   1.000
_cell.angle_alpha   90.00
_cell.angle_beta   90.00
_cell.angle_gamma   90.00
#
_symmetry.space_group_name_H-M   'P 1'
#
loop_
_entity.id
_entity.type
_entity.pdbx_description
1 polymer ?
#
loop_
_entity_poly.entity_id
_entity_poly.type
_entity_poly.pdbx_seq_one_letter_code
_entity_poly.pdbx_strand_id
1 'polypeptide(L)'
;MSNFRKQLLTDVSSLCRELFVRRLARVRKQELVSDKSKADILVLIVELDQLRRLEPFPEKADLDVSPLEQLKTALADPEHDDESGQQILLDWVKATRPEADSAADRGVPEGATSPINQRMIDELSSVRSAIDQTRVRLMMAGDAYDRPAYTAARNAFTLSREIYAERLRLNQIDCSNEDCSTVEQVLKPAIKTADGAGFPASIQAVADFMEERTFPYVKTD
;
A
#
# COMPACT_ATOMS: atom_id res chain seq x y z
N MET A 1 -8.88 -20.02 14.15
CA MET A 1 -9.69 -19.12 13.28
C MET A 1 -10.68 -19.97 12.50
N SER A 2 -11.93 -19.53 12.35
CA SER A 2 -12.93 -20.20 11.51
C SER A 2 -12.51 -20.18 10.03
N ASN A 3 -12.86 -21.22 9.27
CA ASN A 3 -12.57 -21.31 7.84
C ASN A 3 -13.16 -20.10 7.08
N PHE A 4 -14.35 -19.65 7.51
CA PHE A 4 -15.00 -18.46 6.96
C PHE A 4 -14.21 -17.16 7.18
N ARG A 5 -13.75 -16.88 8.41
CA ARG A 5 -12.96 -15.67 8.71
C ARG A 5 -11.70 -15.60 7.85
N LYS A 6 -10.99 -16.72 7.69
CA LYS A 6 -9.79 -16.78 6.83
C LYS A 6 -10.12 -16.50 5.36
N GLN A 7 -11.16 -17.13 4.81
CA GLN A 7 -11.57 -16.94 3.43
C GLN A 7 -11.98 -15.48 3.16
N LEU A 8 -12.86 -14.92 4.01
CA LEU A 8 -13.36 -13.57 3.84
C LEU A 8 -12.24 -12.52 3.89
N LEU A 9 -11.32 -12.64 4.85
CA LEU A 9 -10.17 -11.74 4.94
C LEU A 9 -9.23 -11.86 3.75
N THR A 10 -9.11 -13.06 3.17
CA THR A 10 -8.33 -13.30 1.94
C THR A 10 -8.97 -12.64 0.74
N ASP A 11 -10.30 -12.77 0.59
CA ASP A 11 -11.06 -12.17 -0.51
C ASP A 11 -11.00 -10.64 -0.45
N VAL A 12 -11.28 -10.05 0.71
CA VAL A 12 -11.23 -8.59 0.91
C VAL A 12 -9.79 -8.07 0.72
N SER A 13 -8.77 -8.77 1.22
CA SER A 13 -7.38 -8.38 0.98
C SER A 13 -7.01 -8.44 -0.50
N SER A 14 -7.55 -9.38 -1.26
CA SER A 14 -7.33 -9.51 -2.70
C SER A 14 -8.01 -8.39 -3.48
N LEU A 15 -9.22 -7.99 -3.09
CA LEU A 15 -9.92 -6.83 -3.65
C LEU A 15 -9.17 -5.52 -3.39
N CYS A 16 -8.67 -5.31 -2.15
CA CYS A 16 -7.82 -4.17 -1.82
C CYS A 16 -6.54 -4.15 -2.68
N ARG A 17 -5.93 -5.32 -2.93
CA ARG A 17 -4.74 -5.44 -3.79
C ARG A 17 -5.05 -5.05 -5.23
N GLU A 18 -6.15 -5.52 -5.79
CA GLU A 18 -6.55 -5.21 -7.17
C GLU A 18 -6.81 -3.70 -7.36
N LEU A 19 -7.56 -3.08 -6.44
CA LEU A 19 -7.78 -1.63 -6.42
C LEU A 19 -6.47 -0.85 -6.30
N PHE A 20 -5.54 -1.32 -5.47
CA PHE A 20 -4.20 -0.72 -5.36
C PHE A 20 -3.44 -0.79 -6.68
N VAL A 21 -3.37 -1.95 -7.32
CA VAL A 21 -2.63 -2.15 -8.58
C VAL A 21 -3.18 -1.25 -9.69
N ARG A 22 -4.52 -1.14 -9.80
CA ARG A 22 -5.18 -0.24 -10.75
C ARG A 22 -4.85 1.23 -10.48
N ARG A 23 -4.94 1.66 -9.21
CA ARG A 23 -4.56 3.02 -8.78
C ARG A 23 -3.09 3.30 -9.09
N LEU A 24 -2.20 2.34 -8.83
CA LEU A 24 -0.77 2.44 -9.11
C LEU A 24 -0.51 2.65 -10.61
N ALA A 25 -1.19 1.88 -11.47
CA ALA A 25 -1.11 2.05 -12.93
C ALA A 25 -1.59 3.44 -13.39
N ARG A 26 -2.63 3.99 -12.74
CA ARG A 26 -3.12 5.35 -13.03
C ARG A 26 -2.15 6.44 -12.58
N VAL A 27 -1.63 6.39 -11.35
CA VAL A 27 -0.71 7.42 -10.84
C VAL A 27 0.64 7.41 -11.56
N ARG A 28 1.09 6.27 -12.09
CA ARG A 28 2.30 6.20 -12.93
C ARG A 28 2.20 7.07 -14.20
N LYS A 29 0.98 7.35 -14.67
CA LYS A 29 0.70 8.22 -15.84
C LYS A 29 0.46 9.69 -15.48
N GLN A 30 0.38 10.02 -14.19
CA GLN A 30 0.11 11.38 -13.71
C GLN A 30 1.40 12.17 -13.51
N GLU A 31 1.32 13.50 -13.54
CA GLU A 31 2.47 14.35 -13.21
C GLU A 31 2.82 14.32 -11.72
N LEU A 32 1.83 14.12 -10.84
CA LEU A 32 1.97 14.08 -9.39
C LEU A 32 0.91 13.13 -8.79
N VAL A 33 1.24 12.50 -7.67
CA VAL A 33 0.28 11.75 -6.86
C VAL A 33 -0.51 12.74 -6.00
N SER A 34 -1.83 12.79 -6.17
CA SER A 34 -2.68 13.67 -5.37
C SER A 34 -2.81 13.19 -3.92
N ASP A 35 -3.11 14.12 -3.00
CA ASP A 35 -3.37 13.75 -1.60
C ASP A 35 -4.61 12.88 -1.46
N LYS A 36 -5.64 13.13 -2.28
CA LYS A 36 -6.81 12.25 -2.38
C LYS A 36 -6.39 10.82 -2.77
N SER A 37 -5.51 10.65 -3.75
CA SER A 37 -5.03 9.33 -4.16
C SER A 37 -4.35 8.54 -3.04
N LYS A 38 -3.60 9.23 -2.17
CA LYS A 38 -2.98 8.62 -0.98
C LYS A 38 -4.01 8.32 0.11
N ALA A 39 -4.88 9.29 0.42
CA ALA A 39 -5.89 9.14 1.46
C ALA A 39 -6.87 8.01 1.16
N ASP A 40 -7.37 7.95 -0.09
CA ASP A 40 -8.34 6.95 -0.53
C ASP A 40 -7.83 5.52 -0.27
N ILE A 41 -6.58 5.22 -0.65
CA ILE A 41 -6.03 3.87 -0.46
C ILE A 41 -5.68 3.57 1.00
N LEU A 42 -5.28 4.58 1.78
CA LEU A 42 -5.01 4.42 3.22
C LEU A 42 -6.29 4.07 3.98
N VAL A 43 -7.43 4.68 3.62
CA VAL A 43 -8.73 4.34 4.24
C VAL A 43 -9.06 2.86 4.01
N LEU A 44 -8.83 2.31 2.81
CA LEU A 44 -9.04 0.88 2.54
C LEU A 44 -8.19 -0.02 3.45
N ILE A 45 -6.94 0.37 3.74
CA ILE A 45 -6.03 -0.39 4.61
C ILE A 45 -6.48 -0.35 6.08
N VAL A 46 -6.87 0.83 6.57
CA VAL A 46 -7.37 1.01 7.95
C VAL A 46 -8.67 0.23 8.15
N GLU A 47 -9.58 0.28 7.19
CA GLU A 47 -10.86 -0.43 7.24
C GLU A 47 -10.65 -1.95 7.21
N LEU A 48 -9.69 -2.45 6.41
CA LEU A 48 -9.28 -3.85 6.45
C LEU A 48 -8.69 -4.24 7.81
N ASP A 49 -7.96 -3.35 8.49
CA ASP A 49 -7.45 -3.58 9.85
C ASP A 49 -8.58 -3.77 10.84
N GLN A 50 -9.54 -2.85 10.79
CA GLN A 50 -10.68 -2.83 11.70
C GLN A 50 -11.53 -4.08 11.50
N LEU A 51 -11.78 -4.48 10.25
CA LEU A 51 -12.44 -5.76 9.94
C LEU A 51 -11.69 -6.97 10.54
N ARG A 52 -10.36 -7.01 10.43
CA ARG A 52 -9.53 -8.11 10.98
C ARG A 52 -9.63 -8.21 12.49
N ARG A 53 -9.83 -7.08 13.18
CA ARG A 53 -9.87 -6.97 14.65
C ARG A 53 -11.26 -7.11 15.25
N LEU A 54 -12.32 -7.24 14.44
CA LEU A 54 -13.68 -7.41 14.96
C LEU A 54 -13.76 -8.62 15.89
N GLU A 55 -14.23 -8.39 17.12
CA GLU A 55 -14.52 -9.38 18.14
C GLU A 55 -15.87 -9.05 18.83
N PRO A 56 -16.90 -9.89 18.71
CA PRO A 56 -16.94 -11.13 17.92
C PRO A 56 -16.86 -10.85 16.41
N PHE A 57 -16.23 -11.76 15.66
CA PHE A 57 -16.19 -11.68 14.20
C PHE A 57 -17.54 -12.13 13.62
N PRO A 58 -18.10 -11.46 12.59
CA PRO A 58 -19.42 -11.79 12.05
C PRO A 58 -19.50 -13.25 11.54
N GLU A 59 -20.62 -13.90 11.80
CA GLU A 59 -20.89 -15.23 11.29
C GLU A 59 -21.30 -15.20 9.82
N LYS A 60 -21.09 -16.31 9.11
CA LYS A 60 -21.41 -16.39 7.67
C LYS A 60 -22.90 -16.15 7.39
N ALA A 61 -23.78 -16.55 8.31
CA ALA A 61 -25.23 -16.42 8.15
C ALA A 61 -25.69 -14.95 8.22
N ASP A 62 -24.94 -14.10 8.92
CA ASP A 62 -25.32 -12.72 9.21
C ASP A 62 -24.68 -11.71 8.25
N LEU A 63 -23.85 -12.19 7.31
CA LEU A 63 -23.06 -11.34 6.42
C LEU A 63 -23.48 -11.49 4.95
N ASP A 64 -23.99 -10.42 4.37
CA ASP A 64 -24.23 -10.36 2.92
C ASP A 64 -22.90 -10.16 2.18
N VAL A 65 -22.41 -11.20 1.52
CA VAL A 65 -21.18 -11.15 0.71
C VAL A 65 -21.43 -10.78 -0.76
N SER A 66 -22.69 -10.58 -1.17
CA SER A 66 -23.04 -10.28 -2.57
C SER A 66 -22.35 -9.03 -3.12
N PRO A 67 -22.16 -7.94 -2.35
CA PRO A 67 -21.42 -6.77 -2.82
C PRO A 67 -19.96 -7.08 -3.16
N LEU A 68 -19.32 -8.01 -2.44
CA LEU A 68 -17.94 -8.42 -2.73
C LEU A 68 -17.86 -9.23 -4.03
N GLU A 69 -18.81 -10.12 -4.29
CA GLU A 69 -18.86 -10.90 -5.53
C GLU A 69 -19.16 -10.01 -6.76
N GLN A 70 -20.06 -9.03 -6.59
CA GLN A 70 -20.30 -8.00 -7.60
C GLN A 70 -19.04 -7.18 -7.88
N LEU A 71 -18.32 -6.78 -6.83
CA LEU A 71 -17.07 -6.04 -6.98
C LEU A 71 -15.98 -6.87 -7.66
N LYS A 72 -15.82 -8.17 -7.33
CA LYS A 72 -14.91 -9.08 -8.04
C LYS A 72 -15.20 -9.10 -9.54
N THR A 73 -16.48 -9.15 -9.91
CA THR A 73 -16.91 -9.15 -11.32
C THR A 73 -16.66 -7.80 -11.98
N ALA A 74 -16.96 -6.70 -11.28
CA ALA A 74 -16.74 -5.35 -11.78
C ALA A 74 -15.25 -5.05 -12.00
N LEU A 75 -14.38 -5.47 -11.08
CA LEU A 75 -12.92 -5.34 -11.22
C LEU A 75 -12.30 -6.33 -12.22
N ALA A 76 -13.09 -7.21 -12.85
CA ALA A 76 -12.63 -7.94 -14.03
C ALA A 76 -12.68 -7.08 -15.30
N ASP A 77 -13.48 -6.00 -15.31
CA ASP A 77 -13.55 -5.04 -16.40
C ASP A 77 -12.44 -3.97 -16.26
N PRO A 78 -11.49 -3.86 -17.22
CA PRO A 78 -10.42 -2.86 -17.18
C PRO A 78 -10.93 -1.41 -17.18
N GLU A 79 -12.14 -1.16 -17.68
CA GLU A 79 -12.73 0.18 -17.79
C GLU A 79 -13.62 0.55 -16.58
N HIS A 80 -13.75 -0.35 -15.59
CA HIS A 80 -14.51 -0.07 -14.38
C HIS A 80 -13.94 1.14 -13.61
N ASP A 81 -14.84 1.96 -13.07
CA ASP A 81 -14.45 3.11 -12.25
C ASP A 81 -13.90 2.66 -10.89
N ASP A 82 -12.58 2.80 -10.72
CA ASP A 82 -11.88 2.48 -9.49
C ASP A 82 -12.45 3.21 -8.25
N GLU A 83 -12.97 4.43 -8.40
CA GLU A 83 -13.54 5.19 -7.27
C GLU A 83 -14.86 4.55 -6.79
N SER A 84 -15.73 4.18 -7.73
CA SER A 84 -16.93 3.39 -7.44
C SER A 84 -16.59 2.04 -6.80
N GLY A 85 -15.63 1.31 -7.36
CA GLY A 85 -15.20 0.01 -6.81
C GLY A 85 -14.68 0.12 -5.37
N GLN A 86 -13.89 1.14 -5.09
CA GLN A 86 -13.44 1.44 -3.73
C GLN A 86 -14.61 1.78 -2.80
N GLN A 87 -15.56 2.61 -3.25
CA GLN A 87 -16.70 3.02 -2.43
C GLN A 87 -17.57 1.82 -2.02
N ILE A 88 -17.82 0.89 -2.95
CA ILE A 88 -18.53 -0.37 -2.69
C ILE A 88 -17.84 -1.15 -1.57
N LEU A 89 -16.52 -1.28 -1.63
CA LEU A 89 -15.76 -2.02 -0.63
C LEU A 89 -15.83 -1.34 0.75
N LEU A 90 -15.70 -0.01 0.79
CA LEU A 90 -15.78 0.76 2.03
C LEU A 90 -17.16 0.69 2.68
N ASP A 91 -18.22 0.84 1.89
CA ASP A 91 -19.59 0.78 2.40
C ASP A 91 -19.92 -0.61 2.91
N TRP A 92 -19.46 -1.64 2.21
CA TRP A 92 -19.57 -3.02 2.69
C TRP A 92 -18.85 -3.22 4.03
N VAL A 93 -17.56 -2.84 4.14
CA VAL A 93 -16.81 -3.00 5.41
C VAL A 93 -17.48 -2.24 6.56
N LYS A 94 -17.98 -1.03 6.33
CA LYS A 94 -18.69 -0.26 7.36
C LYS A 94 -19.99 -0.93 7.79
N ALA A 95 -20.76 -1.49 6.85
CA ALA A 95 -21.99 -2.21 7.15
C ALA A 95 -21.75 -3.50 7.97
N THR A 96 -20.54 -4.09 7.90
CA THR A 96 -20.18 -5.26 8.71
C THR A 96 -19.93 -4.95 10.19
N ARG A 97 -19.85 -3.67 10.58
CA ARG A 97 -19.58 -3.25 11.96
C ARG A 97 -20.87 -3.22 12.77
N PRO A 98 -20.86 -3.68 14.04
CA PRO A 98 -21.98 -3.45 14.95
C PRO A 98 -22.22 -1.94 15.14
N GLU A 99 -23.48 -1.50 15.26
CA GLU A 99 -23.88 -0.08 15.35
C GLU A 99 -23.28 0.71 16.53
N ALA A 100 -22.54 0.06 17.44
CA ALA A 100 -22.12 0.63 18.72
C ALA A 100 -20.83 1.50 18.71
N ASP A 101 -20.02 1.54 17.64
CA ASP A 101 -18.71 2.25 17.67
C ASP A 101 -18.62 3.49 16.77
N SER A 102 -19.75 4.02 16.30
CA SER A 102 -19.77 5.03 15.23
C SER A 102 -19.26 6.44 15.62
N ALA A 103 -18.88 6.70 16.88
CA ALA A 103 -18.47 8.04 17.33
C ALA A 103 -17.10 8.15 18.04
N ALA A 104 -16.48 7.06 18.51
CA ALA A 104 -15.27 7.14 19.34
C ALA A 104 -13.98 6.55 18.72
N ASP A 105 -14.06 5.77 17.63
CA ASP A 105 -12.94 4.89 17.24
C ASP A 105 -12.34 5.17 15.84
N ARG A 106 -12.38 6.43 15.39
CA ARG A 106 -11.55 6.88 14.26
C ARG A 106 -10.12 7.26 14.68
N GLY A 107 -9.74 6.95 15.93
CA GLY A 107 -8.35 6.97 16.35
C GLY A 107 -7.68 5.73 15.78
N VAL A 108 -6.56 5.92 15.09
CA VAL A 108 -5.67 4.79 14.82
C VAL A 108 -5.34 4.15 16.18
N PRO A 109 -5.53 2.84 16.38
CA PRO A 109 -5.16 2.22 17.64
C PRO A 109 -3.66 2.46 17.89
N GLU A 110 -3.32 3.12 19.00
CA GLU A 110 -1.95 3.31 19.47
C GLU A 110 -1.39 1.97 20.01
N GLY A 111 -1.24 0.99 19.12
CA GLY A 111 -0.28 -0.08 19.35
C GLY A 111 1.10 0.48 19.03
N ALA A 112 2.08 0.33 19.94
CA ALA A 112 3.46 0.67 19.60
C ALA A 112 3.88 -0.12 18.34
N THR A 113 4.23 0.59 17.27
CA THR A 113 4.78 -0.03 16.07
C THR A 113 5.99 -0.87 16.47
N SER A 114 6.06 -2.11 15.97
CA SER A 114 7.17 -3.01 16.27
C SER A 114 8.51 -2.33 15.95
N PRO A 115 9.56 -2.48 16.77
CA PRO A 115 10.85 -1.81 16.53
C PRO A 115 11.43 -2.08 15.15
N ILE A 116 11.24 -3.29 14.60
CA ILE A 116 11.71 -3.63 13.26
C ILE A 116 10.91 -2.90 12.16
N ASN A 117 9.59 -2.82 12.32
CA ASN A 117 8.71 -2.08 11.43
C ASN A 117 9.03 -0.58 11.47
N GLN A 118 9.30 -0.03 12.66
CA GLN A 118 9.73 1.35 12.81
C GLN A 118 11.07 1.60 12.09
N ARG A 119 12.06 0.72 12.24
CA ARG A 119 13.33 0.81 11.51
C ARG A 119 13.10 0.84 9.99
N MET A 120 12.23 -0.01 9.46
CA MET A 120 11.90 0.02 8.03
C MET A 120 11.24 1.34 7.62
N ILE A 121 10.29 1.87 8.40
CA ILE A 121 9.65 3.16 8.14
C ILE A 121 10.69 4.30 8.10
N ASP A 122 11.67 4.28 9.01
CA ASP A 122 12.76 5.24 9.04
C ASP A 122 13.68 5.10 7.82
N GLU A 123 14.00 3.88 7.40
CA GLU A 123 14.78 3.60 6.19
C GLU A 123 14.06 4.09 4.92
N LEU A 124 12.75 3.89 4.80
CA LEU A 124 11.95 4.40 3.68
C LEU A 124 11.95 5.94 3.64
N SER A 125 11.96 6.59 4.79
CA SER A 125 12.12 8.05 4.89
C SER A 125 13.50 8.48 4.43
N SER A 126 14.54 7.74 4.80
CA SER A 126 15.92 7.95 4.34
C SER A 126 16.05 7.78 2.82
N VAL A 127 15.38 6.78 2.23
CA VAL A 127 15.33 6.58 0.77
C VAL A 127 14.72 7.79 0.08
N ARG A 128 13.61 8.34 0.60
CA ARG A 128 13.01 9.54 0.01
C ARG A 128 14.01 10.69 -0.05
N SER A 129 14.75 10.94 1.03
CA SER A 129 15.81 11.94 1.06
C SER A 129 16.92 11.64 0.05
N ALA A 130 17.31 10.36 -0.11
CA ALA A 130 18.32 9.95 -1.09
C ALA A 130 17.87 10.22 -2.54
N ILE A 131 16.59 10.01 -2.86
CA ILE A 131 16.01 10.34 -4.17
C ILE A 131 16.13 11.85 -4.43
N ASP A 132 15.71 12.68 -3.47
CA ASP A 132 15.73 14.12 -3.64
C ASP A 132 17.17 14.67 -3.76
N GLN A 133 18.11 14.16 -2.94
CA GLN A 133 19.54 14.51 -3.04
C GLN A 133 20.16 14.10 -4.37
N THR A 134 19.89 12.87 -4.83
CA THR A 134 20.43 12.35 -6.10
C THR A 134 19.92 13.17 -7.28
N ARG A 135 18.64 13.51 -7.29
CA ARG A 135 18.07 14.39 -8.32
C ARG A 135 18.80 15.73 -8.40
N VAL A 136 19.07 16.37 -7.26
CA VAL A 136 19.81 17.65 -7.21
C VAL A 136 21.25 17.45 -7.72
N ARG A 137 21.93 16.38 -7.28
CA ARG A 137 23.28 16.04 -7.75
C ARG A 137 23.34 15.89 -9.27
N LEU A 138 22.42 15.12 -9.86
CA LEU A 138 22.35 14.90 -11.31
C LEU A 138 22.08 16.20 -12.06
N MET A 139 21.17 17.03 -11.55
CA MET A 139 20.89 18.36 -12.11
C MET A 139 22.13 19.27 -12.11
N MET A 140 22.89 19.30 -11.00
CA MET A 140 24.13 20.09 -10.90
C MET A 140 25.24 19.56 -11.80
N ALA A 141 25.30 18.25 -12.01
CA ALA A 141 26.27 17.60 -12.89
C ALA A 141 25.90 17.72 -14.38
N GLY A 142 24.69 18.17 -14.72
CA GLY A 142 24.17 18.16 -16.08
C GLY A 142 23.89 16.75 -16.61
N ASP A 143 23.77 15.76 -15.72
CA ASP A 143 23.52 14.37 -16.06
C ASP A 143 22.02 14.13 -16.25
N ALA A 144 21.61 14.01 -17.51
CA ALA A 144 20.21 13.95 -17.87
C ALA A 144 19.62 12.56 -17.63
N TYR A 145 18.44 12.53 -17.00
CA TYR A 145 17.63 11.32 -16.83
C TYR A 145 16.33 11.42 -17.63
N ASP A 146 15.77 10.26 -17.97
CA ASP A 146 14.45 10.17 -18.61
C ASP A 146 13.38 10.72 -17.64
N ARG A 147 12.79 11.86 -17.99
CA ARG A 147 11.80 12.57 -17.17
C ARG A 147 10.47 11.80 -17.04
N PRO A 148 9.86 11.29 -18.12
CA PRO A 148 8.73 10.37 -18.04
C PRO A 148 9.00 9.18 -17.11
N ALA A 149 10.12 8.46 -17.30
CA ALA A 149 10.45 7.29 -16.50
C ALA A 149 10.65 7.65 -15.02
N TYR A 150 11.37 8.75 -14.75
CA TYR A 150 11.53 9.28 -13.39
C TYR A 150 10.18 9.60 -12.74
N THR A 151 9.26 10.25 -13.48
CA THR A 151 7.95 10.64 -12.95
C THR A 151 7.13 9.42 -12.59
N ALA A 152 7.09 8.41 -13.47
CA ALA A 152 6.41 7.14 -13.22
C ALA A 152 6.99 6.42 -11.98
N ALA A 153 8.32 6.27 -11.92
CA ALA A 153 8.99 5.60 -10.81
C ALA A 153 8.81 6.35 -9.48
N ARG A 154 8.91 7.69 -9.49
CA ARG A 154 8.67 8.53 -8.30
C ARG A 154 7.22 8.42 -7.81
N ASN A 155 6.25 8.39 -8.72
CA ASN A 155 4.84 8.24 -8.34
C ASN A 155 4.56 6.84 -7.78
N ALA A 156 5.15 5.81 -8.38
CA ALA A 156 5.08 4.44 -7.88
C ALA A 156 5.67 4.35 -6.47
N PHE A 157 6.90 4.84 -6.28
CA PHE A 157 7.54 4.92 -4.96
C PHE A 157 6.67 5.66 -3.95
N THR A 158 6.11 6.81 -4.34
CA THR A 158 5.30 7.64 -3.45
C THR A 158 4.07 6.89 -2.97
N LEU A 159 3.29 6.29 -3.88
CA LEU A 159 2.08 5.58 -3.50
C LEU A 159 2.39 4.30 -2.71
N SER A 160 3.35 3.48 -3.16
CA SER A 160 3.74 2.25 -2.47
C SER A 160 4.30 2.52 -1.07
N ARG A 161 5.08 3.59 -0.89
CA ARG A 161 5.62 3.97 0.43
C ARG A 161 4.52 4.27 1.44
N GLU A 162 3.51 5.05 1.05
CA GLU A 162 2.42 5.43 1.96
C GLU A 162 1.69 4.19 2.48
N ILE A 163 1.36 3.26 1.59
CA ILE A 163 0.60 2.06 1.95
C ILE A 163 1.47 1.09 2.75
N TYR A 164 2.70 0.82 2.29
CA TYR A 164 3.61 -0.09 2.98
C TYR A 164 3.95 0.40 4.38
N ALA A 165 4.26 1.70 4.55
CA ALA A 165 4.54 2.30 5.84
C ALA A 165 3.32 2.25 6.77
N GLU A 166 2.12 2.50 6.27
CA GLU A 166 0.90 2.43 7.08
C GLU A 166 0.63 1.01 7.58
N ARG A 167 0.78 0.02 6.71
CA ARG A 167 0.62 -1.39 7.10
C ARG A 167 1.65 -1.84 8.13
N LEU A 168 2.90 -1.39 8.00
CA LEU A 168 3.96 -1.61 9.00
C LEU A 168 3.61 -0.94 10.33
N ARG A 169 3.13 0.31 10.28
CA ARG A 169 2.74 1.10 11.46
C ARG A 169 1.63 0.41 12.26
N LEU A 170 0.65 -0.14 11.56
CA LEU A 170 -0.47 -0.91 12.10
C LEU A 170 -0.08 -2.36 12.49
N ASN A 171 1.18 -2.78 12.29
CA ASN A 171 1.66 -4.15 12.46
C ASN A 171 0.81 -5.20 11.71
N GLN A 172 0.27 -4.82 10.55
CA GLN A 172 -0.49 -5.73 9.68
C GLN A 172 0.40 -6.66 8.85
N ILE A 173 1.64 -6.23 8.69
CA ILE A 173 2.73 -6.92 8.03
C ILE A 173 3.96 -6.68 8.88
N ASP A 174 4.86 -7.66 8.86
CA ASP A 174 6.15 -7.57 9.54
C ASP A 174 7.25 -7.50 8.49
N CYS A 175 8.22 -6.60 8.70
CA CYS A 175 9.46 -6.64 7.95
C CYS A 175 10.51 -7.49 8.68
N SER A 176 11.45 -8.05 7.92
CA SER A 176 12.60 -8.76 8.46
C SER A 176 13.84 -7.87 8.57
N ASN A 177 14.85 -8.34 9.30
CA ASN A 177 16.17 -7.70 9.29
C ASN A 177 16.83 -7.73 7.90
N GLU A 178 16.55 -8.77 7.12
CA GLU A 178 17.04 -8.91 5.74
C GLU A 178 16.40 -7.87 4.83
N ASP A 179 15.10 -7.61 4.99
CA ASP A 179 14.38 -6.56 4.29
C ASP A 179 14.97 -5.18 4.62
N CYS A 180 15.17 -4.88 5.90
CA CYS A 180 15.80 -3.63 6.33
C CYS A 180 17.20 -3.48 5.74
N SER A 181 18.00 -4.55 5.78
CA SER A 181 19.36 -4.55 5.22
C SER A 181 19.36 -4.39 3.71
N THR A 182 18.40 -4.97 2.99
CA THR A 182 18.24 -4.82 1.54
C THR A 182 17.98 -3.36 1.19
N VAL A 183 17.07 -2.70 1.90
CA VAL A 183 16.81 -1.26 1.69
C VAL A 183 18.04 -0.43 2.03
N GLU A 184 18.65 -0.68 3.19
CA GLU A 184 19.76 0.11 3.72
C GLU A 184 21.05 0.00 2.89
N GLN A 185 21.40 -1.21 2.46
CA GLN A 185 22.72 -1.55 1.91
C GLN A 185 22.71 -1.79 0.40
N VAL A 186 21.55 -2.06 -0.21
CA VAL A 186 21.47 -2.34 -1.66
C VAL A 186 20.67 -1.25 -2.36
N LEU A 187 19.40 -1.07 -2.00
CA LEU A 187 18.49 -0.20 -2.74
C LEU A 187 18.80 1.30 -2.54
N LYS A 188 18.99 1.73 -1.29
CA LYS A 188 19.33 3.14 -0.97
C LYS A 188 20.68 3.54 -1.58
N PRO A 189 21.77 2.74 -1.47
CA PRO A 189 23.03 3.07 -2.12
C PRO A 189 22.93 3.12 -3.65
N ALA A 190 22.20 2.18 -4.28
CA ALA A 190 21.98 2.19 -5.72
C ALA A 190 21.37 3.52 -6.20
N ILE A 191 20.38 4.05 -5.47
CA ILE A 191 19.82 5.39 -5.75
C ILE A 191 20.91 6.46 -5.63
N LYS A 192 21.67 6.49 -4.52
CA LYS A 192 22.68 7.55 -4.28
C LYS A 192 23.74 7.61 -5.38
N THR A 193 24.16 6.45 -5.88
CA THR A 193 25.23 6.31 -6.86
C THR A 193 24.73 6.27 -8.31
N ALA A 194 23.42 6.26 -8.56
CA ALA A 194 22.86 6.19 -9.91
C ALA A 194 23.29 7.36 -10.79
N ASP A 195 23.63 7.10 -12.04
CA ASP A 195 23.75 8.13 -13.08
C ASP A 195 22.36 8.49 -13.63
N GLY A 196 22.31 9.45 -14.57
CA GLY A 196 21.06 9.89 -15.18
C GLY A 196 20.25 8.72 -15.81
N ALA A 197 20.93 7.79 -16.46
CA ALA A 197 20.29 6.63 -17.09
C ALA A 197 19.70 5.64 -16.06
N GLY A 198 20.43 5.33 -14.99
CA GLY A 198 20.05 4.36 -13.97
C GLY A 198 19.12 4.90 -12.88
N PHE A 199 18.98 6.23 -12.76
CA PHE A 199 18.24 6.84 -11.67
C PHE A 199 16.75 6.46 -11.62
N PRO A 200 15.97 6.50 -12.72
CA PRO A 200 14.58 6.05 -12.70
C PRO A 200 14.43 4.58 -12.29
N ALA A 201 15.28 3.69 -12.82
CA ALA A 201 15.24 2.26 -12.53
C ALA A 201 15.56 1.97 -11.05
N SER A 202 16.50 2.71 -10.47
CA SER A 202 16.86 2.57 -9.04
C SER A 202 15.70 2.95 -8.12
N ILE A 203 14.90 3.95 -8.48
CA ILE A 203 13.69 4.33 -7.74
C ILE A 203 12.61 3.25 -7.90
N GLN A 204 12.41 2.76 -9.13
CA GLN A 204 11.42 1.73 -9.43
C GLN A 204 11.68 0.44 -8.65
N ALA A 205 12.94 0.02 -8.52
CA ALA A 205 13.31 -1.15 -7.73
C ALA A 205 12.85 -1.07 -6.26
N VAL A 206 12.84 0.13 -5.65
CA VAL A 206 12.30 0.32 -4.30
C VAL A 206 10.77 0.26 -4.29
N ALA A 207 10.13 0.83 -5.31
CA ALA A 207 8.69 0.75 -5.45
C ALA A 207 8.21 -0.71 -5.57
N ASP A 208 8.91 -1.51 -6.38
CA ASP A 208 8.63 -2.94 -6.57
C ASP A 208 8.86 -3.73 -5.28
N PHE A 209 9.97 -3.48 -4.58
CA PHE A 209 10.25 -4.09 -3.27
C PHE A 209 9.11 -3.88 -2.27
N MET A 210 8.56 -2.66 -2.20
CA MET A 210 7.43 -2.33 -1.32
C MET A 210 6.13 -2.97 -1.82
N GLU A 211 5.86 -2.93 -3.12
CA GLU A 211 4.67 -3.52 -3.74
C GLU A 211 4.55 -5.03 -3.42
N GLU A 212 5.64 -5.79 -3.59
CA GLU A 212 5.70 -7.23 -3.29
C GLU A 212 5.38 -7.56 -1.82
N ARG A 213 5.70 -6.64 -0.90
CA ARG A 213 5.59 -6.84 0.54
C ARG A 213 4.33 -6.23 1.16
N THR A 214 3.64 -5.35 0.42
CA THR A 214 2.42 -4.69 0.90
C THR A 214 1.27 -5.67 1.03
N PHE A 215 1.14 -6.61 0.09
CA PHE A 215 0.12 -7.65 0.11
C PHE A 215 0.78 -9.03 0.08
N PRO A 216 1.36 -9.50 1.20
CA PRO A 216 2.02 -10.80 1.24
C PRO A 216 1.03 -11.89 0.85
N TYR A 217 1.47 -12.85 0.04
CA TYR A 217 0.67 -14.02 -0.30
C TYR A 217 0.17 -14.68 0.99
N VAL A 218 -1.16 -14.77 1.14
CA VAL A 218 -1.75 -15.59 2.20
C VAL A 218 -1.38 -17.03 1.85
N LYS A 219 -0.39 -17.59 2.55
CA LYS A 219 -0.16 -19.04 2.50
C LYS A 219 -1.43 -19.69 3.04
N THR A 220 -2.20 -20.29 2.14
CA THR A 220 -3.22 -21.28 2.49
C THR A 220 -2.48 -22.53 2.94
N ASP A 221 -2.13 -22.58 4.23
CA ASP A 221 -1.78 -23.84 4.91
C ASP A 221 -3.07 -24.57 5.30
#